data_AF-A0A8E0RW84-F1
#
_entry.id   AF-A0A8E0RW84-F1
#
_cell.length_a   1.000
_cell.length_b   1.000
_cell.length_c   1.000
_cell.angle_alpha   90.00
_cell.angle_beta   90.00
_cell.angle_gamma   90.00
#
_symmetry.space_group_name_H-M   'P 1'
#
loop_
_entity.id
_entity.type
_entity.pdbx_description
1 polymer ?
#
loop_
_entity_poly.entity_id
_entity_poly.type
_entity_poly.pdbx_seq_one_letter_code
_entity_poly.pdbx_strand_id
1 'polypeptide(L)'
;MIADPFFSYRAMHGCRPLAFDSALARSAQKWAEELAKNQCMIPSDQTTYGENLAYMGLTKETRFTGEDASKMWYLQSELHDYNGEFTYESCYFTQMIWSDTKIAGFGCAVSPDGFACYIVGHYMPKGNVRGQFASNVLPARLDRFSEQYDSFRNSMPQPSPMMPTPKQPMTLPSRPETKEERKAREKAEKKERERLEKEKKEQEKREKKERKEREKLEKKDKRKSSKF
;
A
#
# COMPACT_ATOMS: atom_id res chain seq x y z
N MET A 1 26.83 -16.58 -6.98
CA MET A 1 26.32 -15.53 -7.89
C MET A 1 25.64 -16.24 -9.04
N ILE A 2 24.31 -16.21 -9.09
CA ILE A 2 23.53 -16.71 -10.22
C ILE A 2 22.62 -15.56 -10.60
N ALA A 3 22.97 -14.86 -11.68
CA ALA A 3 22.06 -13.97 -12.38
C ALA A 3 21.25 -14.86 -13.32
N ASP A 4 19.98 -15.06 -13.00
CA ASP A 4 19.01 -15.76 -13.86
C ASP A 4 18.78 -14.93 -15.14
N PRO A 5 18.57 -15.54 -16.33
CA PRO A 5 18.41 -14.83 -17.61
C PRO A 5 17.06 -14.13 -17.79
N PHE A 6 16.28 -13.96 -16.72
CA PHE A 6 14.94 -13.39 -16.76
C PHE A 6 14.98 -11.88 -16.50
N PHE A 7 14.70 -11.11 -17.55
CA PHE A 7 14.57 -9.67 -17.51
C PHE A 7 13.68 -9.22 -16.33
N SER A 8 14.22 -8.40 -15.44
CA SER A 8 13.46 -7.79 -14.34
C SER A 8 12.23 -7.06 -14.90
N TYR A 9 11.06 -7.21 -14.26
CA TYR A 9 9.85 -6.44 -14.59
C TYR A 9 10.15 -4.96 -14.80
N ARG A 10 10.97 -4.35 -13.94
CA ARG A 10 11.40 -2.95 -14.07
C ARG A 10 12.09 -2.64 -15.38
N ALA A 11 12.94 -3.55 -15.89
CA ALA A 11 13.65 -3.36 -17.15
C ALA A 11 12.69 -3.32 -18.35
N MET A 12 11.61 -4.12 -18.34
CA MET A 12 10.59 -4.08 -19.40
C MET A 12 9.90 -2.72 -19.51
N HIS A 13 9.80 -1.98 -18.40
CA HIS A 13 9.26 -0.63 -18.32
C HIS A 13 10.35 0.47 -18.39
N GLY A 14 11.60 0.11 -18.73
CA GLY A 14 12.71 1.06 -18.82
C GLY A 14 13.19 1.63 -17.48
N CYS A 15 12.80 1.02 -16.37
CA CYS A 15 13.19 1.43 -15.03
C CYS A 15 14.52 0.77 -14.61
N ARG A 16 15.32 1.50 -13.82
CA ARG A 16 16.58 0.97 -13.28
C ARG A 16 16.32 -0.13 -12.26
N PRO A 17 17.21 -1.15 -12.13
CA PRO A 17 17.14 -2.13 -11.05
C PRO A 17 17.15 -1.45 -9.67
N LEU A 18 16.44 -2.06 -8.72
CA LEU A 18 16.45 -1.61 -7.32
C LEU A 18 17.71 -2.12 -6.63
N ALA A 19 18.35 -1.28 -5.82
CA ALA A 19 19.38 -1.73 -4.90
C ALA A 19 18.73 -2.29 -3.62
N PHE A 20 19.27 -3.40 -3.11
CA PHE A 20 18.82 -3.98 -1.86
C PHE A 20 19.21 -3.09 -0.68
N ASP A 21 18.27 -2.81 0.21
CA ASP A 21 18.52 -2.08 1.46
C ASP A 21 18.18 -2.94 2.69
N SER A 22 19.17 -3.11 3.56
CA SER A 22 19.03 -3.97 4.73
C SER A 22 18.11 -3.41 5.80
N ALA A 23 17.96 -2.08 5.90
CA ALA A 23 17.07 -1.46 6.88
C ALA A 23 15.61 -1.63 6.47
N LEU A 24 15.30 -1.42 5.19
CA LEU A 24 14.00 -1.75 4.60
C LEU A 24 13.70 -3.24 4.73
N ALA A 25 14.68 -4.13 4.52
CA ALA A 25 14.46 -5.57 4.65
C ALA A 25 14.11 -5.97 6.10
N ARG A 26 14.81 -5.41 7.10
CA ARG A 26 14.46 -5.62 8.51
C ARG A 26 13.06 -5.08 8.85
N SER A 27 12.69 -3.93 8.31
CA SER A 27 11.36 -3.34 8.47
C SER A 27 10.27 -4.23 7.85
N ALA A 28 10.47 -4.66 6.61
CA ALA A 28 9.56 -5.55 5.89
C ALA A 28 9.43 -6.90 6.59
N GLN A 29 10.53 -7.46 7.10
CA GLN A 29 10.54 -8.72 7.85
C GLN A 29 9.71 -8.61 9.13
N LYS A 30 9.91 -7.55 9.92
CA LYS A 30 9.11 -7.29 11.11
C LYS A 30 7.62 -7.19 10.78
N TRP A 31 7.27 -6.52 9.68
CA TRP A 31 5.87 -6.42 9.28
C TRP A 31 5.28 -7.76 8.81
N ALA A 32 6.05 -8.55 8.04
CA ALA A 32 5.64 -9.89 7.64
C ALA A 32 5.33 -10.77 8.86
N GLU A 33 6.17 -10.70 9.91
CA GLU A 33 5.95 -11.41 11.17
C GLU A 33 4.68 -10.96 11.90
N GLU A 34 4.38 -9.66 11.93
CA GLU A 34 3.13 -9.15 12.50
C GLU A 34 1.89 -9.61 11.71
N LEU A 35 1.95 -9.62 10.38
CA LEU A 35 0.87 -10.13 9.53
C LEU A 35 0.66 -11.63 9.74
N ALA A 36 1.75 -12.40 9.81
CA ALA A 36 1.71 -13.85 10.05
C ALA A 36 1.15 -14.20 11.43
N LYS A 37 1.56 -13.46 12.46
CA LYS A 37 1.10 -13.64 13.83
C LYS A 37 -0.39 -13.34 13.99
N ASN A 38 -0.86 -12.26 13.37
CA ASN A 38 -2.25 -11.82 13.45
C ASN A 38 -3.15 -12.42 12.36
N GLN A 39 -2.56 -13.18 11.43
CA GLN A 39 -3.19 -13.81 10.29
C GLN A 39 -4.07 -12.84 9.47
N CYS A 40 -3.55 -11.66 9.16
CA CYS A 40 -4.28 -10.59 8.46
C CYS A 40 -3.45 -9.97 7.32
N MET A 41 -4.12 -9.27 6.41
CA MET A 41 -3.50 -8.56 5.28
C MET A 41 -3.82 -7.07 5.35
N ILE A 42 -3.20 -6.39 6.30
CA ILE A 42 -3.36 -4.95 6.50
C ILE A 42 -2.05 -4.22 6.18
N PRO A 43 -2.11 -3.07 5.48
CA PRO A 43 -0.94 -2.23 5.30
C PRO A 43 -0.36 -1.73 6.63
N SER A 44 0.96 -1.48 6.68
CA SER A 44 1.57 -0.80 7.81
C SER A 44 1.09 0.65 7.93
N ASP A 45 1.19 1.21 9.14
CA ASP A 45 0.83 2.61 9.42
C ASP A 45 1.89 3.62 8.94
N GLN A 46 3.00 3.13 8.38
CA GLN A 46 4.13 3.93 7.95
C GLN A 46 3.86 4.57 6.59
N THR A 47 4.18 5.87 6.49
CA THR A 47 3.91 6.66 5.28
C THR A 47 5.17 7.07 4.52
N THR A 48 6.35 6.71 5.05
CA THR A 48 7.67 7.13 4.57
C THR A 48 8.19 6.26 3.43
N TYR A 49 7.80 4.99 3.36
CA TYR A 49 8.17 4.06 2.30
C TYR A 49 6.94 3.60 1.52
N GLY A 50 7.16 3.04 0.34
CA GLY A 50 6.15 2.29 -0.39
C GLY A 50 6.02 0.87 0.14
N GLU A 51 4.87 0.23 -0.02
CA GLU A 51 4.62 -1.10 0.52
C GLU A 51 3.81 -1.96 -0.46
N ASN A 52 4.28 -3.18 -0.67
CA ASN A 52 3.51 -4.25 -1.30
C ASN A 52 3.37 -5.42 -0.34
N LEU A 53 2.18 -6.03 -0.29
CA LEU A 53 1.89 -7.21 0.52
C LEU A 53 1.44 -8.35 -0.39
N ALA A 54 1.90 -9.56 -0.10
CA ALA A 54 1.41 -10.77 -0.73
C ALA A 54 1.20 -11.87 0.32
N TYR A 55 0.24 -12.73 0.05
CA TYR A 55 -0.11 -13.84 0.92
C TYR A 55 -0.53 -15.04 0.09
N MET A 56 -0.18 -16.24 0.56
CA MET A 56 -0.66 -17.48 -0.01
C MET A 56 -0.84 -18.53 1.09
N GLY A 57 -1.91 -19.33 0.97
CA GLY A 57 -2.08 -20.53 1.78
C GLY A 57 -1.05 -21.60 1.39
N LEU A 58 -0.48 -22.28 2.38
CA LEU A 58 0.50 -23.33 2.19
C LEU A 58 -0.13 -24.71 2.33
N THR A 59 0.35 -25.65 1.52
CA THR A 59 0.21 -27.09 1.72
C THR A 59 1.59 -27.71 1.89
N LYS A 60 1.67 -29.02 2.17
CA LYS A 60 2.97 -29.72 2.31
C LYS A 60 3.83 -29.63 1.04
N GLU A 61 3.19 -29.46 -0.12
CA GLU A 61 3.80 -29.43 -1.44
C GLU A 61 3.98 -28.00 -1.97
N THR A 62 3.30 -27.01 -1.38
CA THR A 62 3.29 -25.64 -1.88
C THR A 62 4.39 -24.82 -1.24
N ARG A 63 5.18 -24.15 -2.07
CA ARG A 63 6.11 -23.11 -1.63
C ARG A 63 5.65 -21.77 -2.17
N PHE A 64 5.68 -20.75 -1.33
CA PHE A 64 5.42 -19.37 -1.76
C PHE A 64 6.72 -18.58 -1.70
N THR A 65 7.19 -18.14 -2.86
CA THR A 65 8.48 -17.46 -3.02
C THR A 65 8.32 -15.97 -3.29
N GLY A 66 9.41 -15.21 -3.15
CA GLY A 66 9.44 -13.81 -3.57
C GLY A 66 9.20 -13.60 -5.06
N GLU A 67 9.52 -14.60 -5.90
CA GLU A 67 9.20 -14.58 -7.32
C GLU A 67 7.69 -14.67 -7.54
N ASP A 68 7.00 -15.56 -6.82
CA ASP A 68 5.54 -15.69 -6.88
C ASP A 68 4.84 -14.41 -6.42
N ALA A 69 5.29 -13.82 -5.30
CA ALA A 69 4.78 -12.52 -4.85
C ALA A 69 4.99 -11.42 -5.89
N SER A 70 6.19 -11.37 -6.51
CA SER A 70 6.49 -10.39 -7.56
C SER A 70 5.60 -10.57 -8.79
N LYS A 71 5.34 -11.82 -9.19
CA LYS A 71 4.41 -12.16 -10.28
C LYS A 71 2.99 -11.69 -9.94
N MET A 72 2.49 -12.00 -8.74
CA MET A 72 1.16 -11.59 -8.29
C MET A 72 0.97 -10.07 -8.31
N TRP A 73 1.96 -9.31 -7.83
CA TRP A 73 1.93 -7.86 -7.88
C TRP A 73 1.97 -7.33 -9.31
N TYR A 74 2.80 -7.93 -10.18
CA TYR A 74 2.94 -7.48 -11.56
C TYR A 74 1.69 -7.73 -12.40
N LEU A 75 0.95 -8.84 -12.18
CA LEU A 75 -0.30 -9.15 -12.91
C LEU A 75 -1.35 -8.04 -12.82
N GLN A 76 -1.28 -7.18 -11.80
CA GLN A 76 -2.13 -5.99 -11.73
C GLN A 76 -1.90 -4.99 -12.90
N SER A 77 -0.83 -5.15 -13.69
CA SER A 77 -0.60 -4.39 -14.93
C SER A 77 -1.76 -4.50 -15.91
N GLU A 78 -2.49 -5.62 -15.90
CA GLU A 78 -3.65 -5.85 -16.75
C GLU A 78 -4.84 -4.92 -16.42
N LEU A 79 -4.85 -4.36 -15.20
CA LEU A 79 -5.88 -3.46 -14.70
C LEU A 79 -5.43 -1.99 -14.71
N HIS A 80 -4.21 -1.71 -15.16
CA HIS A 80 -3.61 -0.37 -15.10
C HIS A 80 -3.93 0.46 -16.35
N ASP A 81 -4.49 1.66 -16.14
CA ASP A 81 -4.61 2.69 -17.17
C ASP A 81 -3.39 3.63 -17.11
N TYR A 82 -2.54 3.58 -18.14
CA TYR A 82 -1.33 4.40 -18.23
C TYR A 82 -1.58 5.91 -18.40
N ASN A 83 -2.82 6.32 -18.71
CA ASN A 83 -3.24 7.72 -18.69
C ASN A 83 -3.93 8.11 -17.38
N GLY A 84 -4.09 7.15 -16.46
CA GLY A 84 -4.77 7.29 -15.19
C GLY A 84 -3.85 7.69 -14.04
N GLU A 85 -4.46 7.71 -12.85
CA GLU A 85 -3.81 7.98 -11.57
C GLU A 85 -3.91 6.75 -10.65
N PHE A 86 -3.54 6.92 -9.38
CA PHE A 86 -3.63 5.85 -8.38
C PHE A 86 -4.99 5.14 -8.35
N THR A 87 -4.95 3.81 -8.48
CA THR A 87 -6.06 2.87 -8.24
C THR A 87 -5.61 1.76 -7.30
N TYR A 88 -6.53 1.20 -6.51
CA TYR A 88 -6.19 0.09 -5.60
C TYR A 88 -5.97 -1.23 -6.34
N GLU A 89 -6.53 -1.34 -7.55
CA GLU A 89 -6.46 -2.49 -8.44
C GLU A 89 -5.08 -2.63 -9.08
N SER A 90 -4.30 -1.54 -9.18
CA SER A 90 -2.98 -1.52 -9.81
C SER A 90 -1.82 -1.06 -8.92
N CYS A 91 -2.08 -0.76 -7.64
CA CYS A 91 -1.12 -0.09 -6.78
C CYS A 91 0.16 -0.88 -6.50
N TYR A 92 0.11 -2.22 -6.49
CA TYR A 92 1.30 -3.04 -6.27
C TYR A 92 2.16 -3.10 -7.53
N PHE A 93 1.53 -3.23 -8.71
CA PHE A 93 2.24 -3.14 -9.99
C PHE A 93 2.94 -1.79 -10.13
N THR A 94 2.22 -0.69 -9.94
CA THR A 94 2.78 0.67 -10.13
C THR A 94 3.91 0.94 -9.15
N GLN A 95 3.85 0.42 -7.91
CA GLN A 95 4.96 0.52 -6.96
C GLN A 95 6.19 -0.28 -7.42
N MET A 96 6.01 -1.50 -7.94
CA MET A 96 7.13 -2.33 -8.42
C MET A 96 7.93 -1.63 -9.51
N ILE A 97 7.23 -1.00 -10.46
CA ILE A 97 7.84 -0.36 -11.63
C ILE A 97 8.00 1.15 -11.49
N TRP A 98 7.80 1.70 -10.30
CA TRP A 98 7.96 3.14 -10.08
C TRP A 98 9.41 3.58 -10.37
N SER A 99 9.60 4.40 -11.40
CA SER A 99 10.92 4.79 -11.93
C SER A 99 11.81 5.49 -10.88
N ASP A 100 11.22 6.32 -10.03
CA ASP A 100 11.93 7.07 -9.00
C ASP A 100 12.32 6.25 -7.77
N THR A 101 11.70 5.09 -7.56
CA THR A 101 12.12 4.15 -6.50
C THR A 101 13.51 3.62 -6.79
N LYS A 102 14.42 3.68 -5.81
CA LYS A 102 15.84 3.31 -5.98
C LYS A 102 16.26 2.11 -5.16
N ILE A 103 15.71 1.97 -3.96
CA ILE A 103 16.06 0.89 -3.04
C ILE A 103 14.81 0.14 -2.57
N ALA A 104 14.98 -1.12 -2.23
CA ALA A 104 13.93 -1.93 -1.64
C ALA A 104 14.48 -2.98 -0.68
N GLY A 105 13.64 -3.43 0.23
CA GLY A 105 13.90 -4.54 1.12
C GLY A 105 12.66 -5.41 1.28
N PHE A 106 12.87 -6.70 1.50
CA PHE A 106 11.80 -7.70 1.51
C PHE A 106 11.85 -8.53 2.78
N GLY A 107 10.68 -8.97 3.22
CA GLY A 107 10.50 -9.83 4.38
C GLY A 107 9.49 -10.93 4.10
N CYS A 108 9.63 -12.05 4.80
CA CYS A 108 8.77 -13.22 4.66
C CYS A 108 8.54 -13.89 6.02
N ALA A 109 7.30 -14.26 6.32
CA ALA A 109 6.97 -15.00 7.54
C ALA A 109 5.86 -16.02 7.27
N VAL A 110 5.97 -17.17 7.93
CA VAL A 110 4.94 -18.21 7.93
C VAL A 110 4.10 -18.05 9.20
N SER A 111 2.78 -18.21 9.07
CA SER A 111 1.85 -18.16 10.21
C SER A 111 2.19 -19.21 11.27
N PRO A 112 1.84 -18.98 12.56
CA PRO A 112 2.10 -19.94 13.63
C PRO A 112 1.50 -21.34 13.41
N ASP A 113 0.41 -21.44 12.65
CA ASP A 113 -0.23 -22.71 12.29
C ASP A 113 0.41 -23.41 11.07
N GLY A 114 1.37 -22.76 10.40
CA GLY A 114 2.09 -23.29 9.25
C GLY A 114 1.31 -23.31 7.93
N PHE A 115 0.07 -22.80 7.91
CA PHE A 115 -0.82 -22.90 6.75
C PHE A 115 -0.76 -21.69 5.82
N ALA A 116 0.12 -20.73 6.08
CA ALA A 116 0.10 -19.46 5.39
C ALA A 116 1.47 -18.79 5.36
N CYS A 117 1.82 -18.18 4.23
CA CYS A 117 3.04 -17.40 4.05
C CYS A 117 2.69 -15.96 3.66
N TYR A 118 3.36 -15.01 4.29
CA TYR A 118 3.20 -13.56 4.10
C TYR A 118 4.51 -12.99 3.60
N ILE A 119 4.47 -12.25 2.48
CA ILE A 119 5.61 -11.58 1.89
C ILE A 119 5.35 -10.08 1.84
N VAL A 120 6.31 -9.29 2.30
CA VAL A 120 6.25 -7.83 2.35
C VAL A 120 7.41 -7.25 1.57
N GLY A 121 7.15 -6.25 0.73
CA GLY A 121 8.16 -5.43 0.08
C GLY A 121 8.05 -3.98 0.51
N HIS A 122 9.15 -3.38 0.99
CA HIS A 122 9.25 -1.96 1.31
C HIS A 122 10.16 -1.24 0.32
N TYR A 123 9.77 -0.04 -0.11
CA TYR A 123 10.38 0.69 -1.23
C TYR A 123 10.73 2.13 -0.86
N MET A 124 11.88 2.61 -1.31
CA MET A 124 12.30 4.01 -1.11
C MET A 124 13.01 4.61 -2.34
N PRO A 125 12.72 5.86 -2.73
CA PRO A 125 11.54 6.65 -2.35
C PRO A 125 10.23 5.91 -2.60
N LYS A 126 9.17 6.27 -1.87
CA LYS A 126 7.87 5.62 -2.07
C LYS A 126 7.30 5.94 -3.45
N GLY A 127 6.62 4.96 -4.05
CA GLY A 127 5.87 5.17 -5.28
C GLY A 127 4.45 5.63 -5.00
N ASN A 128 3.59 5.53 -6.03
CA ASN A 128 2.16 5.78 -5.94
C ASN A 128 1.81 7.21 -5.48
N VAL A 129 2.66 8.18 -5.80
CA VAL A 129 2.43 9.60 -5.51
C VAL A 129 1.52 10.18 -6.59
N ARG A 130 0.34 10.68 -6.18
CA ARG A 130 -0.63 11.30 -7.10
C ARG A 130 0.02 12.45 -7.86
N GLY A 131 -0.29 12.54 -9.16
CA GLY A 131 0.27 13.54 -10.07
C GLY A 131 1.68 13.22 -10.57
N GLN A 132 2.23 12.05 -10.25
CA GLN A 132 3.56 11.61 -10.69
C GLN A 132 3.54 10.29 -11.48
N PHE A 133 2.35 9.76 -11.81
CA PHE A 133 2.21 8.47 -12.49
C PHE A 133 2.79 8.49 -13.91
N ALA A 134 2.45 9.51 -14.71
CA ALA A 134 2.88 9.61 -16.10
C ALA A 134 4.41 9.56 -16.29
N SER A 135 5.20 10.06 -15.32
CA SER A 135 6.66 10.03 -15.37
C SER A 135 7.27 8.76 -14.76
N ASN A 136 6.52 8.03 -13.96
CA ASN A 136 7.03 6.92 -13.14
C ASN A 136 6.53 5.54 -13.56
N VAL A 137 5.41 5.45 -14.25
CA VAL A 137 4.76 4.20 -14.64
C VAL A 137 4.63 4.20 -16.17
N LEU A 138 5.67 3.72 -16.82
CA LEU A 138 5.73 3.69 -18.29
C LEU A 138 5.17 2.37 -18.82
N PRO A 139 4.59 2.31 -20.02
CA PRO A 139 4.18 1.04 -20.63
C PRO A 139 5.38 0.13 -20.91
N ALA A 140 5.12 -1.18 -20.95
CA ALA A 140 6.13 -2.17 -21.31
C ALA A 140 6.60 -1.97 -22.76
N ARG A 141 7.90 -2.07 -22.99
CA ARG A 141 8.50 -2.04 -24.33
C ARG A 141 8.39 -3.45 -24.94
N LEU A 142 7.22 -3.72 -25.54
CA LEU A 142 6.81 -5.05 -26.02
C LEU A 142 7.51 -5.52 -27.31
N ASP A 143 8.35 -4.69 -27.93
CA ASP A 143 9.03 -4.99 -29.20
C ASP A 143 10.07 -6.13 -29.09
N ARG A 144 10.44 -6.56 -27.88
CA ARG A 144 11.41 -7.65 -27.66
C ARG A 144 10.89 -8.87 -26.88
N PHE A 145 9.67 -8.86 -26.34
CA PHE A 145 9.31 -9.80 -25.25
C PHE A 145 7.87 -10.35 -25.24
N SER A 146 7.04 -10.12 -26.28
CA SER A 146 5.62 -10.49 -26.24
C SER A 146 5.39 -12.01 -26.14
N GLU A 147 6.14 -12.83 -26.87
CA GLU A 147 5.93 -14.29 -26.90
C GLU A 147 6.18 -14.97 -25.54
N GLN A 148 7.14 -14.47 -24.77
CA GLN A 148 7.47 -15.00 -23.45
C GLN A 148 6.46 -14.56 -22.37
N TYR A 149 5.97 -13.33 -22.47
CA TYR A 149 4.90 -12.82 -21.61
C TYR A 149 3.59 -13.59 -21.83
N ASP A 150 3.23 -13.85 -23.10
CA ASP A 150 2.03 -14.60 -23.46
C ASP A 150 2.10 -16.07 -23.01
N SER A 151 3.27 -16.71 -23.15
CA SER A 151 3.49 -18.08 -22.67
C SER A 151 3.36 -18.18 -21.14
N PHE A 152 3.93 -17.22 -20.40
CA PHE A 152 3.80 -17.14 -18.94
C PHE A 152 2.34 -16.92 -18.50
N ARG A 153 1.63 -15.98 -19.14
CA ARG A 153 0.20 -15.70 -18.89
C ARG A 153 -0.66 -16.96 -19.03
N ASN A 154 -0.40 -17.75 -20.06
CA ASN A 154 -1.20 -18.95 -20.36
C ASN A 154 -0.89 -20.14 -19.42
N SER A 155 0.19 -20.10 -18.63
CA SER A 155 0.61 -21.21 -17.76
C SER A 155 0.11 -21.10 -16.31
N MET A 156 -0.43 -19.95 -15.89
CA MET A 156 -0.90 -19.75 -14.52
C MET A 156 -2.38 -20.10 -14.36
N PRO A 157 -2.78 -20.77 -13.26
CA PRO A 157 -4.19 -20.82 -12.88
C PRO A 157 -4.67 -19.39 -12.63
N GLN A 158 -5.82 -19.04 -13.21
CA GLN A 158 -6.42 -17.72 -13.07
C GLN A 158 -6.51 -17.35 -11.59
N PRO A 159 -6.09 -16.14 -11.18
CA PRO A 159 -6.39 -15.68 -9.84
C PRO A 159 -7.92 -15.77 -9.67
N SER A 160 -8.35 -16.49 -8.63
CA SER A 160 -9.76 -16.42 -8.22
C SER A 160 -10.12 -14.94 -8.10
N PRO A 161 -11.33 -14.53 -8.57
CA PRO A 161 -11.71 -13.14 -8.60
C PRO A 161 -11.34 -12.49 -7.28
N MET A 162 -10.44 -11.51 -7.34
CA MET A 162 -10.19 -10.64 -6.21
C MET A 162 -11.55 -10.21 -5.71
N MET A 163 -11.83 -10.52 -4.45
CA MET A 163 -13.07 -10.16 -3.79
C MET A 163 -13.36 -8.69 -4.12
N PRO A 164 -14.61 -8.34 -4.47
CA PRO A 164 -14.98 -6.94 -4.62
C PRO A 164 -14.50 -6.22 -3.36
N THR A 165 -13.81 -5.10 -3.56
CA THR A 165 -13.46 -4.15 -2.49
C THR A 165 -14.63 -4.09 -1.50
N PRO A 166 -14.40 -4.21 -0.18
CA PRO A 166 -15.48 -4.04 0.79
C PRO A 166 -16.01 -2.60 0.66
N LYS A 167 -17.04 -2.43 -0.16
CA LYS A 167 -18.02 -1.37 0.02
C LYS A 167 -18.80 -1.82 1.25
N GLN A 168 -18.33 -1.34 2.41
CA GLN A 168 -18.72 -1.63 3.80
C GLN A 168 -17.72 -2.54 4.54
N PRO A 169 -17.34 -2.19 5.79
CA PRO A 169 -16.52 -3.06 6.62
C PRO A 169 -17.26 -4.39 6.84
N MET A 170 -16.66 -5.48 6.39
CA MET A 170 -17.18 -6.82 6.66
C MET A 170 -17.06 -7.10 8.16
N THR A 171 -18.21 -7.15 8.84
CA THR A 171 -18.33 -7.80 10.13
C THR A 171 -18.10 -9.30 9.92
N LEU A 172 -17.11 -9.88 10.59
CA LEU A 172 -16.96 -11.33 10.76
C LEU A 172 -18.31 -11.98 11.12
N PRO A 173 -18.60 -13.24 10.74
CA PRO A 173 -19.68 -13.98 11.38
C PRO A 173 -19.28 -14.21 12.84
N SER A 174 -19.63 -13.25 13.68
CA SER A 174 -19.44 -13.29 15.11
C SER A 174 -20.30 -14.41 15.69
N ARG A 175 -19.70 -15.24 16.54
CA ARG A 175 -20.41 -15.90 17.64
C ARG A 175 -21.50 -14.95 18.16
N PRO A 176 -22.74 -15.40 18.42
CA PRO A 176 -23.82 -14.51 18.83
C PRO A 176 -23.35 -13.55 19.91
N GLU A 177 -23.29 -12.26 19.57
CA GLU A 177 -22.80 -11.21 20.45
C GLU A 177 -23.66 -11.23 21.73
N THR A 178 -23.01 -11.32 22.87
CA THR A 178 -23.72 -11.31 24.16
C THR A 178 -24.36 -9.94 24.37
N LYS A 179 -25.45 -9.86 25.17
CA LYS A 179 -26.08 -8.58 25.53
C LYS A 179 -25.11 -7.59 26.21
N GLU A 180 -24.02 -8.08 26.80
CA GLU A 180 -22.99 -7.27 27.44
C GLU A 180 -22.00 -6.69 26.43
N GLU A 181 -21.54 -7.48 25.47
CA GLU A 181 -20.65 -7.02 24.38
C GLU A 181 -21.32 -5.93 23.54
N ARG A 182 -22.60 -6.12 23.18
CA ARG A 182 -23.37 -5.11 22.45
C ARG A 182 -23.48 -3.79 23.22
N LYS A 183 -23.74 -3.84 24.53
CA LYS A 183 -23.78 -2.65 25.40
C LYS A 183 -22.41 -1.99 25.52
N ALA A 184 -21.33 -2.77 25.60
CA ALA A 184 -19.98 -2.24 25.68
C ALA A 184 -19.58 -1.51 24.39
N ARG A 185 -19.94 -2.07 23.23
CA ARG A 185 -19.72 -1.46 21.91
C ARG A 185 -20.52 -0.17 21.72
N GLU A 186 -21.82 -0.19 22.00
CA GLU A 186 -22.67 1.02 21.92
C GLU A 186 -22.15 2.14 22.84
N LYS A 187 -21.64 1.79 24.03
CA LYS A 187 -21.02 2.73 24.95
C LYS A 187 -19.68 3.26 24.44
N ALA A 188 -18.86 2.42 23.81
CA ALA A 188 -17.58 2.83 23.22
C ALA A 188 -17.80 3.76 22.02
N GLU A 189 -18.70 3.42 21.10
CA GLU A 189 -19.07 4.26 19.95
C GLU A 189 -19.64 5.61 20.39
N LYS A 190 -20.48 5.63 21.43
CA LYS A 190 -20.99 6.89 21.99
C LYS A 190 -19.86 7.75 22.56
N LYS A 191 -18.93 7.16 23.32
CA LYS A 191 -17.78 7.86 23.90
C LYS A 191 -16.84 8.43 22.83
N GLU A 192 -16.64 7.69 21.74
CA GLU A 192 -15.82 8.13 20.60
C GLU A 192 -16.48 9.29 19.84
N ARG A 193 -17.79 9.21 19.57
CA ARG A 193 -18.54 10.33 18.96
C ARG A 193 -18.44 11.60 19.79
N GLU A 194 -18.61 11.50 21.11
CA GLU A 194 -18.48 12.64 22.02
C GLU A 194 -17.06 13.22 22.03
N ARG A 195 -16.03 12.38 21.89
CA ARG A 195 -14.63 12.82 21.79
C ARG A 195 -14.36 13.56 20.48
N LEU A 196 -14.76 13.00 19.34
CA LEU A 196 -14.59 13.61 18.02
C LEU A 196 -15.34 14.94 17.92
N GLU A 197 -16.53 15.04 18.53
CA GLU A 197 -17.28 16.30 18.57
C GLU A 197 -16.56 17.38 19.38
N LYS A 198 -15.91 17.01 20.51
CA LYS A 198 -15.08 17.92 21.30
C LYS A 198 -13.85 18.38 20.53
N GLU A 199 -13.14 17.45 19.88
CA GLU A 199 -11.95 17.75 19.07
C GLU A 199 -12.31 18.69 17.90
N LYS A 200 -13.42 18.44 17.21
CA LYS A 200 -13.93 19.32 16.14
C LYS A 200 -14.26 20.72 16.65
N LYS A 201 -14.96 20.84 17.79
CA LYS A 201 -15.28 22.13 18.42
C LYS A 201 -14.02 22.89 18.83
N GLU A 202 -12.96 22.19 19.24
CA GLU A 202 -11.68 22.79 19.61
C GLU A 202 -10.91 23.28 18.38
N GLN A 203 -10.90 22.48 17.30
CA GLN A 203 -10.28 22.85 16.03
C GLN A 203 -10.96 24.10 15.43
N GLU A 204 -12.30 24.15 15.39
CA GLU A 204 -13.04 25.33 14.92
C GLU A 204 -12.73 26.59 15.75
N LYS A 205 -12.50 26.44 17.06
CA LYS A 205 -12.07 27.57 17.93
C LYS A 205 -10.67 28.05 17.59
N ARG A 206 -9.72 27.13 17.34
CA ARG A 206 -8.34 27.46 16.95
C ARG A 206 -8.32 28.17 15.60
N GLU A 207 -9.02 27.66 14.60
CA GLU A 207 -9.11 28.27 13.27
C GLU A 207 -9.75 29.67 13.33
N LYS A 208 -10.81 29.86 14.12
CA LYS A 208 -11.41 31.19 14.33
C LYS A 208 -10.44 32.16 15.00
N LYS A 209 -9.58 31.69 15.91
CA LYS A 209 -8.56 32.53 16.55
C LYS A 209 -7.48 32.93 15.56
N GLU A 210 -6.96 31.99 14.79
CA GLU A 210 -5.94 32.23 13.76
C GLU A 210 -6.44 33.18 12.67
N ARG A 211 -7.71 33.03 12.22
CA ARG A 211 -8.30 33.95 11.25
C ARG A 211 -8.35 35.39 11.78
N LYS A 212 -8.76 35.58 13.03
CA LYS A 212 -8.77 36.90 13.67
C LYS A 212 -7.37 37.49 13.81
N GLU A 213 -6.35 36.68 14.06
CA GLU A 213 -4.95 37.13 14.13
C GLU A 213 -4.42 37.54 12.76
N ARG A 214 -4.70 36.77 11.70
CA ARG A 214 -4.35 37.14 10.32
C ARG A 214 -5.01 38.44 9.89
N GLU A 215 -6.31 38.61 10.14
CA GLU A 215 -7.03 39.86 9.82
C GLU A 215 -6.46 41.08 10.57
N LYS A 216 -6.02 40.89 11.82
CA LYS A 216 -5.35 41.96 12.59
C LYS A 216 -4.00 42.34 12.00
N LEU A 217 -3.21 41.35 11.57
CA LEU A 217 -1.90 41.58 10.95
C LEU A 217 -2.05 42.33 9.62
N GLU A 218 -2.99 41.90 8.77
CA GLU A 218 -3.27 42.54 7.48
C GLU A 218 -3.73 44.00 7.65
N LYS A 219 -4.59 44.28 8.65
CA LYS A 219 -5.00 45.66 8.99
C LYS A 219 -3.83 46.50 9.49
N LYS A 220 -2.86 45.91 10.20
CA LYS A 220 -1.65 46.61 10.67
C LYS A 220 -0.72 46.94 9.51
N ASP A 221 -0.56 46.03 8.55
CA ASP A 221 0.29 46.24 7.38
C ASP A 221 -0.30 47.28 6.43
N LYS A 222 -1.62 47.26 6.19
CA LYS A 222 -2.33 48.30 5.43
C LYS A 222 -2.17 49.70 6.06
N ARG A 223 -2.23 49.80 7.40
CA ARG A 223 -2.01 51.07 8.12
C ARG A 223 -0.57 51.58 8.06
N LYS A 224 0.42 50.67 7.99
CA LYS A 224 1.83 51.04 7.81
C LYS A 224 2.10 51.51 6.39
N SER A 225 1.51 50.85 5.39
CA SER A 225 1.69 51.20 3.98
C SER A 225 1.01 52.52 3.58
N SER A 226 0.01 52.97 4.33
CA SER A 226 -0.68 54.25 4.09
C SER A 226 0.02 55.46 4.76
N LYS A 227 1.11 55.24 5.51
CA LYS A 227 1.87 56.28 6.21
C LYS A 227 3.19 56.65 5.51
N PHE A 228 3.43 56.11 4.31
CA PHE A 228 4.54 56.44 3.42
C PHE A 228 3.99 56.94 2.09
#